data_AF-A0A1E3R6N6-F1
#
_entry.id   AF-A0A1E3R6N6-F1
#
_cell.length_a   1.000
_cell.length_b   1.000
_cell.length_c   1.000
_cell.angle_alpha   90.00
_cell.angle_beta   90.00
_cell.angle_gamma   90.00
#
_symmetry.space_group_name_H-M   'P 1'
#
loop_
_entity.id
_entity.type
_entity.pdbx_description
1 polymer ?
#
loop_
_entity_poly.entity_id
_entity_poly.type
_entity_poly.pdbx_seq_one_letter_code
_entity_poly.pdbx_strand_id
1 'polypeptide(L)'
;MPAEQIERRLDAIVAAPIHFTHNMRIRSCYVSAFPAARCGVANVYARIRSELARAEKADPASALTHRRAVFDDLGQLIDEMLADAVVDAELSIRAAAQKAGLTENAIGPRLANTPKLAGYAADGRVNTRGVERARYDKETGIAPPPVEAKPMQFKRRRRQAGPGRLTPIEFEAIMTTPASQAA
;
A
#
# COMPACT_ATOMS: atom_id res chain seq x y z
N MET A 1 -50.05 -11.53 4.93
CA MET A 1 -48.85 -11.44 5.79
C MET A 1 -48.22 -10.09 5.56
N PRO A 2 -48.44 -9.10 6.46
CA PRO A 2 -48.07 -7.70 6.24
C PRO A 2 -46.62 -7.42 6.66
N ALA A 3 -46.02 -6.41 6.03
CA ALA A 3 -44.59 -6.08 6.04
C ALA A 3 -44.00 -5.58 7.38
N GLU A 4 -44.76 -5.59 8.49
CA GLU A 4 -44.31 -5.09 9.80
C GLU A 4 -43.49 -6.10 10.62
N GLN A 5 -43.34 -7.35 10.14
CA GLN A 5 -42.74 -8.43 10.92
C GLN A 5 -41.23 -8.60 10.70
N ILE A 6 -40.64 -7.87 9.74
CA ILE A 6 -39.21 -7.95 9.40
C ILE A 6 -38.37 -6.96 10.23
N GLU A 7 -38.89 -5.76 10.51
CA GLU A 7 -38.12 -4.72 11.24
C GLU A 7 -37.94 -5.05 12.74
N ARG A 8 -38.87 -5.78 13.37
CA ARG A 8 -38.73 -6.18 14.79
C ARG A 8 -37.61 -7.19 15.06
N ARG A 9 -37.01 -7.80 14.03
CA ARG A 9 -35.91 -8.75 14.20
C ARG A 9 -34.52 -8.08 14.21
N LEU A 10 -34.40 -6.84 13.76
CA LEU A 10 -33.12 -6.13 13.72
C LEU A 10 -32.82 -5.36 15.01
N ASP A 11 -33.84 -4.92 15.75
CA ASP A 11 -33.66 -4.20 17.01
C ASP A 11 -33.26 -5.09 18.21
N ALA A 12 -33.42 -6.42 18.08
CA ALA A 12 -33.09 -7.37 19.15
C ALA A 12 -31.58 -7.72 19.23
N ILE A 13 -30.77 -7.37 18.23
CA ILE A 13 -29.33 -7.72 18.19
C ILE A 13 -28.45 -6.59 18.79
N VAL A 14 -28.95 -5.36 18.89
CA VAL A 14 -28.17 -4.19 19.34
C VAL A 14 -28.30 -3.93 20.85
N ALA A 15 -29.19 -4.63 21.57
CA ALA A 15 -29.52 -4.33 22.97
C ALA A 15 -29.26 -5.49 23.95
N ALA A 16 -28.16 -6.23 23.80
CA ALA A 16 -27.72 -7.19 24.83
C ALA A 16 -26.56 -6.59 25.66
N PRO A 17 -26.81 -6.12 26.90
CA PRO A 17 -25.76 -5.73 27.82
C PRO A 17 -25.12 -6.99 28.39
N ILE A 18 -23.84 -7.20 28.11
CA ILE A 18 -23.06 -8.25 28.76
C ILE A 18 -22.76 -7.77 30.18
N HIS A 19 -23.67 -8.05 31.10
CA HIS A 19 -23.45 -7.91 32.53
C HIS A 19 -22.40 -8.94 32.98
N PHE A 20 -21.14 -8.51 33.07
CA PHE A 20 -20.12 -9.20 33.85
C PHE A 20 -20.10 -8.58 35.25
N THR A 21 -20.85 -9.17 36.19
CA THR A 21 -20.93 -8.69 37.58
C THR A 21 -19.90 -9.38 38.48
N HIS A 22 -19.06 -8.53 39.08
CA HIS A 22 -18.35 -8.63 40.37
C HIS A 22 -17.33 -9.76 40.61
N ASN A 23 -16.05 -9.38 40.70
CA ASN A 23 -15.43 -9.24 42.03
C ASN A 23 -14.24 -8.25 42.02
N MET A 24 -14.31 -7.23 42.88
CA MET A 24 -13.23 -6.27 43.11
C MET A 24 -12.06 -6.95 43.81
N ARG A 25 -10.85 -6.74 43.28
CA ARG A 25 -9.67 -6.50 44.12
C ARG A 25 -8.73 -5.52 43.42
N ILE A 26 -8.63 -4.34 44.04
CA ILE A 26 -7.75 -3.25 43.67
C ILE A 26 -6.29 -3.71 43.77
N ARG A 27 -5.57 -3.58 42.65
CA ARG A 27 -4.14 -3.23 42.51
C ARG A 27 -4.01 -2.73 41.07
N SER A 28 -3.94 -1.41 40.85
CA SER A 28 -2.68 -0.66 40.81
C SER A 28 -1.62 -1.37 39.96
N CYS A 29 -1.10 -0.63 38.97
CA CYS A 29 -0.09 -1.00 37.96
C CYS A 29 -0.60 -1.75 36.72
N TYR A 30 -1.06 -1.01 35.70
CA TYR A 30 -0.83 -1.41 34.31
C TYR A 30 -0.13 -0.27 33.57
N VAL A 31 1.15 -0.10 33.91
CA VAL A 31 2.15 0.37 32.95
C VAL A 31 2.33 -0.78 31.96
N SER A 32 1.46 -0.88 30.96
CA SER A 32 1.80 -1.65 29.76
C SER A 32 2.68 -0.76 28.89
N ALA A 33 3.98 -0.99 29.03
CA ALA A 33 4.99 -0.56 28.08
C ALA A 33 4.61 -1.10 26.69
N PHE A 34 3.85 -0.32 25.92
CA PHE A 34 3.80 -0.46 24.48
C PHE A 34 5.18 -0.08 23.93
N PRO A 35 5.80 -0.90 23.08
CA PRO A 35 7.15 -0.63 22.61
C PRO A 35 7.19 0.70 21.86
N ALA A 36 8.19 1.52 22.18
CA ALA A 36 8.40 2.90 21.74
C ALA A 36 8.50 3.13 20.21
N ALA A 37 8.30 2.10 19.38
CA ALA A 37 8.32 2.18 17.92
C ALA A 37 7.11 2.91 17.32
N ARG A 38 5.99 3.07 18.04
CA ARG A 38 4.81 3.82 17.54
C ARG A 38 4.86 5.34 17.75
N CYS A 39 5.92 5.87 18.37
CA CYS A 39 6.03 7.30 18.67
C CYS A 39 6.08 8.17 17.40
N GLY A 40 6.61 7.66 16.28
CA GLY A 40 6.60 8.36 14.99
C GLY A 40 5.21 8.47 14.37
N VAL A 41 4.42 7.39 14.39
CA VAL A 41 3.09 7.33 13.76
C VAL A 41 2.08 8.22 14.48
N ALA A 42 2.14 8.25 15.82
CA ALA A 42 1.30 9.15 16.63
C ALA A 42 1.54 10.63 16.30
N ASN A 43 2.77 10.98 15.92
CA ASN A 43 3.12 12.31 15.45
C ASN A 43 2.55 12.59 14.04
N VAL A 44 2.62 11.63 13.11
CA VAL A 44 2.03 11.78 11.76
C VAL A 44 0.52 12.03 11.82
N TYR A 45 -0.24 11.29 12.64
CA TYR A 45 -1.68 11.55 12.79
C TYR A 45 -1.98 12.94 13.38
N ALA A 46 -1.17 13.42 14.32
CA ALA A 46 -1.31 14.76 14.87
C ALA A 46 -1.01 15.83 13.81
N ARG A 47 0.03 15.62 12.99
CA ARG A 47 0.37 16.49 11.87
C ARG A 47 -0.74 16.54 10.83
N ILE A 48 -1.28 15.40 10.40
CA ILE A 48 -2.42 15.31 9.48
C ILE A 48 -3.60 16.13 10.00
N ARG A 49 -4.00 15.94 11.28
CA ARG A 49 -5.09 16.72 11.88
C ARG A 49 -4.79 18.22 11.87
N SER A 50 -3.56 18.62 12.19
CA SER A 50 -3.16 20.02 12.21
C SER A 50 -3.15 20.66 10.82
N GLU A 51 -2.69 19.95 9.79
CA GLU A 51 -2.65 20.44 8.40
C GLU A 51 -4.06 20.54 7.81
N LEU A 52 -4.95 19.59 8.12
CA LEU A 52 -6.36 19.70 7.74
C LEU A 52 -7.04 20.90 8.40
N ALA A 53 -6.78 21.15 9.70
CA ALA A 53 -7.31 22.31 10.42
C ALA A 53 -6.77 23.65 9.88
N ARG A 54 -5.53 23.68 9.37
CA ARG A 54 -4.96 24.84 8.67
C ARG A 54 -5.62 25.05 7.31
N ALA A 55 -5.80 23.97 6.54
CA ALA A 55 -6.43 24.00 5.22
C ALA A 55 -7.87 24.52 5.26
N GLU A 56 -8.63 24.18 6.30
CA GLU A 56 -10.03 24.61 6.47
C GLU A 56 -10.15 26.13 6.64
N LYS A 57 -9.15 26.78 7.25
CA LYS A 57 -9.13 28.22 7.54
C LYS A 57 -8.43 29.04 6.46
N ALA A 58 -7.75 28.39 5.53
CA ALA A 58 -6.91 29.02 4.53
C ALA A 58 -7.71 29.39 3.27
N ASP A 59 -7.17 30.32 2.48
CA ASP A 59 -7.66 30.56 1.13
C ASP A 59 -7.42 29.33 0.23
N PRO A 60 -8.11 29.21 -0.92
CA PRO A 60 -8.00 28.03 -1.79
C PRO A 60 -6.57 27.68 -2.24
N ALA A 61 -5.71 28.67 -2.50
CA ALA A 61 -4.35 28.40 -2.97
C ALA A 61 -3.50 27.82 -1.83
N SER A 62 -3.56 28.42 -0.64
CA SER A 62 -2.87 27.92 0.54
C SER A 62 -3.42 26.56 1.03
N ALA A 63 -4.73 26.35 0.92
CA ALA A 63 -5.38 25.10 1.29
C ALA A 63 -4.88 23.90 0.45
N LEU A 64 -4.54 24.11 -0.82
CA LEU A 64 -3.96 23.05 -1.68
C LEU A 64 -2.61 22.56 -1.15
N THR A 65 -1.74 23.45 -0.67
CA THR A 65 -0.45 23.07 -0.10
C THR A 65 -0.63 22.21 1.16
N HIS A 66 -1.52 22.62 2.07
CA HIS A 66 -1.83 21.87 3.27
C HIS A 66 -2.43 20.49 2.96
N ARG A 67 -3.39 20.41 2.03
CA ARG A 67 -3.98 19.13 1.60
C ARG A 67 -2.97 18.23 0.90
N ARG A 68 -2.04 18.79 0.13
CA ARG A 68 -0.98 17.99 -0.50
C ARG A 68 -0.07 17.35 0.54
N ALA A 69 0.33 18.10 1.57
CA ALA A 69 1.11 17.55 2.69
C ALA A 69 0.36 16.39 3.38
N VAL A 70 -0.95 16.53 3.59
CA VAL A 70 -1.79 15.45 4.13
C VAL A 70 -1.81 14.22 3.22
N PHE A 71 -1.91 14.40 1.90
CA PHE A 71 -1.85 13.28 0.96
C PHE A 71 -0.51 12.54 0.98
N ASP A 72 0.60 13.28 1.09
CA ASP A 72 1.93 12.67 1.18
C ASP A 72 2.09 11.89 2.50
N ASP A 73 1.62 12.44 3.63
CA ASP A 73 1.64 11.77 4.94
C ASP A 73 0.72 10.53 4.98
N LEU A 74 -0.49 10.62 4.42
CA LEU A 74 -1.40 9.48 4.28
C LEU A 74 -0.81 8.39 3.37
N GLY A 75 -0.11 8.79 2.30
CA GLY A 75 0.60 7.87 1.43
C GLY A 75 1.62 7.03 2.20
N GLN A 76 2.42 7.66 3.06
CA GLN A 76 3.38 6.95 3.92
C GLN A 76 2.69 5.99 4.90
N LEU A 77 1.60 6.44 5.55
CA LEU A 77 0.84 5.58 6.46
C LEU A 77 0.25 4.35 5.75
N ILE A 78 -0.23 4.51 4.51
CA ILE A 78 -0.71 3.38 3.70
C ILE A 78 0.43 2.43 3.38
N ASP A 79 1.60 2.94 3.00
CA ASP A 79 2.75 2.11 2.65
C ASP A 79 3.20 1.27 3.87
N GLU A 80 3.35 1.87 5.06
CA GLU A 80 3.68 1.14 6.30
C GLU A 80 2.62 0.08 6.65
N MET A 81 1.33 0.44 6.59
CA MET A 81 0.23 -0.48 6.88
C MET A 81 0.17 -1.64 5.87
N LEU A 82 0.52 -1.40 4.60
CA LEU A 82 0.64 -2.45 3.60
C LEU A 82 1.78 -3.42 3.94
N ALA A 83 2.93 -2.91 4.39
CA ALA A 83 4.04 -3.76 4.82
C ALA A 83 3.66 -4.60 6.05
N ASP A 84 2.97 -4.02 7.02
CA ASP A 84 2.45 -4.75 8.19
C ASP A 84 1.41 -5.81 7.78
N ALA A 85 0.45 -5.47 6.92
CA ALA A 85 -0.57 -6.42 6.48
C ALA A 85 0.04 -7.62 5.73
N VAL A 86 1.04 -7.37 4.90
CA VAL A 86 1.66 -8.41 4.06
C VAL A 86 2.67 -9.25 4.84
N VAL A 87 3.41 -8.68 5.80
CA VAL A 87 4.45 -9.41 6.56
C VAL A 87 3.94 -9.95 7.88
N ASP A 88 3.09 -9.21 8.60
CA ASP A 88 2.61 -9.61 9.93
C ASP A 88 1.27 -10.33 9.91
N ALA A 89 0.34 -9.84 9.11
CA ALA A 89 -0.97 -10.49 8.95
C ALA A 89 -0.98 -11.49 7.78
N GLU A 90 0.18 -11.71 7.15
CA GLU A 90 0.41 -12.63 6.03
C GLU A 90 -0.56 -12.49 4.85
N LEU A 91 -1.21 -11.32 4.72
CA LEU A 91 -2.16 -11.07 3.66
C LEU A 91 -1.48 -11.16 2.29
N SER A 92 -2.15 -11.74 1.30
CA SER A 92 -1.59 -11.80 -0.06
C SER A 92 -1.47 -10.39 -0.64
N ILE A 93 -0.46 -10.16 -1.49
CA ILE A 93 -0.22 -8.86 -2.15
C ILE A 93 -1.49 -8.37 -2.86
N ARG A 94 -2.17 -9.27 -3.59
CA ARG A 94 -3.43 -8.95 -4.27
C ARG A 94 -4.54 -8.53 -3.30
N ALA A 95 -4.75 -9.27 -2.21
CA ALA A 95 -5.78 -8.94 -1.23
C ALA A 95 -5.49 -7.63 -0.50
N ALA A 96 -4.21 -7.36 -0.20
CA ALA A 96 -3.77 -6.07 0.34
C ALA A 96 -4.05 -4.92 -0.65
N ALA A 97 -3.81 -5.14 -1.95
CA ALA A 97 -4.12 -4.17 -3.01
C ALA A 97 -5.59 -3.83 -3.04
N GLN A 98 -6.44 -4.86 -3.04
CA GLN A 98 -7.88 -4.70 -3.07
C GLN A 98 -8.38 -3.92 -1.85
N LYS A 99 -7.87 -4.20 -0.64
CA LYS A 99 -8.22 -3.45 0.58
C LYS A 99 -7.77 -1.99 0.52
N ALA A 100 -6.63 -1.72 -0.08
CA ALA A 100 -6.10 -0.36 -0.23
C ALA A 100 -6.70 0.41 -1.43
N GLY A 101 -7.56 -0.22 -2.23
CA GLY A 101 -8.08 0.38 -3.47
C GLY A 101 -7.00 0.61 -4.53
N LEU A 102 -5.92 -0.17 -4.49
CA LEU A 102 -4.79 -0.07 -5.39
C LEU A 102 -4.76 -1.23 -6.38
N THR A 103 -4.10 -1.02 -7.52
CA THR A 103 -3.74 -2.13 -8.40
C THR A 103 -2.54 -2.89 -7.85
N GLU A 104 -2.44 -4.19 -8.15
CA GLU A 104 -1.34 -5.05 -7.70
C GLU A 104 0.04 -4.48 -8.10
N ASN A 105 0.14 -3.92 -9.31
CA ASN A 105 1.37 -3.32 -9.84
C ASN A 105 1.83 -2.04 -9.11
N ALA A 106 0.93 -1.39 -8.36
CA ALA A 106 1.24 -0.19 -7.58
C ALA A 106 1.88 -0.52 -6.22
N ILE A 107 1.73 -1.75 -5.74
CA ILE A 107 2.23 -2.16 -4.41
C ILE A 107 3.74 -2.29 -4.39
N GLY A 108 4.34 -2.92 -5.42
CA GLY A 108 5.77 -3.24 -5.42
C GLY A 108 6.67 -2.03 -5.07
N PRO A 109 6.53 -0.88 -5.75
CA PRO A 109 7.26 0.35 -5.39
C PRO A 109 6.92 0.88 -4.00
N ARG A 110 5.67 0.77 -3.55
CA ARG A 110 5.22 1.26 -2.23
C ARG A 110 5.86 0.50 -1.08
N LEU A 111 5.85 -0.84 -1.15
CA LEU A 111 6.54 -1.68 -0.17
C LEU A 111 8.03 -1.38 -0.12
N ALA A 112 8.65 -1.05 -1.26
CA ALA A 112 10.07 -0.71 -1.32
C ALA A 112 10.42 0.59 -0.58
N ASN A 113 9.45 1.48 -0.35
CA ASN A 113 9.66 2.72 0.41
C ASN A 113 9.56 2.51 1.93
N THR A 114 9.12 1.32 2.38
CA THR A 114 8.95 1.05 3.81
C THR A 114 10.24 0.51 4.42
N PRO A 115 10.62 0.93 5.65
CA PRO A 115 11.80 0.39 6.32
C PRO A 115 11.77 -1.13 6.49
N LYS A 116 10.57 -1.70 6.65
CA LYS A 116 10.36 -3.13 6.86
C LYS A 116 10.73 -3.99 5.65
N LEU A 117 10.50 -3.47 4.43
CA LEU A 117 10.66 -4.22 3.20
C LEU A 117 11.67 -3.64 2.21
N ALA A 118 12.21 -2.44 2.45
CA ALA A 118 13.17 -1.78 1.56
C ALA A 118 14.40 -2.64 1.24
N GLY A 119 14.93 -3.38 2.22
CA GLY A 119 16.08 -4.26 2.02
C GLY A 119 15.81 -5.47 1.11
N TYR A 120 14.54 -5.82 0.88
CA TYR A 120 14.12 -6.94 0.02
C TYR A 120 13.73 -6.49 -1.39
N ALA A 121 13.84 -5.20 -1.69
CA ALA A 121 13.47 -4.66 -2.98
C ALA A 121 14.47 -5.05 -4.07
N ALA A 122 13.96 -5.51 -5.21
CA ALA A 122 14.72 -5.72 -6.43
C ALA A 122 14.28 -4.67 -7.48
N ASP A 123 15.23 -3.96 -8.07
CA ASP A 123 14.97 -2.89 -9.05
C ASP A 123 13.96 -1.82 -8.55
N GLY A 124 14.03 -1.49 -7.26
CA GLY A 124 13.15 -0.50 -6.62
C GLY A 124 11.71 -0.98 -6.40
N ARG A 125 11.48 -2.31 -6.43
CA ARG A 125 10.17 -2.92 -6.19
C ARG A 125 10.32 -4.17 -5.32
N VAL A 126 9.38 -4.36 -4.41
CA VAL A 126 9.26 -5.62 -3.68
C VAL A 126 8.34 -6.54 -4.48
N ASN A 127 8.80 -7.76 -4.74
CA ASN A 127 8.03 -8.82 -5.38
C ASN A 127 7.63 -9.88 -4.35
N THR A 128 6.86 -10.90 -4.78
CA THR A 128 6.41 -11.99 -3.91
C THR A 128 7.57 -12.70 -3.21
N ARG A 129 8.70 -12.94 -3.91
CA ARG A 129 9.89 -13.57 -3.31
C ARG A 129 10.51 -12.72 -2.20
N GLY A 130 10.55 -11.40 -2.39
CA GLY A 130 11.03 -10.47 -1.37
C GLY A 130 10.15 -10.50 -0.12
N VAL A 131 8.83 -10.59 -0.30
CA VAL A 131 7.88 -10.76 0.81
C VAL A 131 8.06 -12.10 1.51
N GLU A 132 8.13 -13.20 0.77
CA GLU A 132 8.34 -14.55 1.32
C GLU A 132 9.64 -14.61 2.13
N ARG A 133 10.71 -13.99 1.62
CA ARG A 133 11.98 -13.90 2.34
C ARG A 133 11.85 -13.07 3.61
N ALA A 134 11.16 -11.93 3.56
CA ALA A 134 10.93 -11.09 4.73
C ALA A 134 10.13 -11.82 5.83
N ARG A 135 9.12 -12.61 5.45
CA ARG A 135 8.38 -13.45 6.40
C ARG A 135 9.28 -14.51 7.02
N TYR A 136 10.06 -15.22 6.20
CA TYR A 136 11.01 -16.21 6.68
C TYR A 136 12.04 -15.62 7.65
N ASP A 137 12.67 -14.48 7.29
CA ASP A 137 13.65 -13.83 8.15
C ASP A 137 13.01 -13.37 9.47
N LYS A 138 11.77 -12.84 9.42
CA LYS A 138 11.00 -12.50 10.63
C LYS A 138 10.71 -13.72 11.51
N GLU A 139 10.24 -14.82 10.94
CA GLU A 139 9.95 -16.07 11.65
C GLU A 139 11.19 -16.67 12.29
N THR A 140 12.34 -16.55 11.62
CA THR A 140 13.63 -17.06 12.10
C THR A 140 14.38 -16.07 13.01
N GLY A 141 13.84 -14.86 13.21
CA GLY A 141 14.47 -13.81 14.01
C GLY A 141 15.73 -13.21 13.37
N ILE A 142 15.93 -13.42 12.07
CA ILE A 142 17.01 -12.81 11.29
C ILE A 142 16.65 -11.35 11.01
N ALA A 143 17.60 -10.45 11.24
CA ALA A 143 17.40 -9.04 10.96
C ALA A 143 17.23 -8.79 9.45
N PRO A 144 16.40 -7.83 9.03
CA PRO A 144 16.26 -7.46 7.63
C PRO A 144 17.62 -7.10 6.99
N PRO A 145 17.83 -7.42 5.70
CA PRO A 145 19.04 -7.05 5.00
C PRO A 145 19.19 -5.52 4.97
N PRO A 146 20.42 -5.01 5.07
CA PRO A 146 20.66 -3.58 4.97
C PRO A 146 20.25 -3.05 3.60
N VAL A 147 19.69 -1.84 3.56
CA VAL A 147 19.29 -1.19 2.30
C VAL A 147 20.55 -0.69 1.60
N GLU A 148 20.98 -1.39 0.55
CA GLU A 148 22.11 -0.97 -0.27
C GLU A 148 21.71 0.18 -1.21
N ALA A 149 22.27 1.37 -0.97
CA ALA A 149 22.07 2.52 -1.87
C ALA A 149 22.84 2.30 -3.18
N LYS A 150 22.17 1.73 -4.19
CA LYS A 150 22.76 1.57 -5.53
C LYS A 150 23.03 2.95 -6.15
N PRO A 151 24.27 3.26 -6.59
CA PRO A 151 24.57 4.54 -7.20
C PRO A 151 23.76 4.75 -8.48
N MET A 152 23.27 5.98 -8.69
CA MET A 152 22.47 6.32 -9.85
C MET A 152 23.25 6.04 -11.14
N GLN A 153 22.73 5.11 -11.95
CA GLN A 153 23.30 4.79 -13.26
C GLN A 153 22.52 5.53 -14.34
N PHE A 154 23.22 6.29 -15.17
CA PHE A 154 22.60 6.90 -16.35
C PHE A 154 22.14 5.79 -17.31
N LYS A 155 20.84 5.57 -17.40
CA LYS A 155 20.25 4.70 -18.42
C LYS A 155 19.95 5.53 -19.66
N ARG A 156 20.74 5.33 -20.73
CA ARG A 156 20.45 5.91 -22.05
C ARG A 156 19.03 5.52 -22.44
N ARG A 157 18.19 6.51 -22.77
CA ARG A 157 16.84 6.27 -23.29
C ARG A 157 16.97 5.38 -24.53
N ARG A 158 16.48 4.14 -24.45
CA ARG A 158 16.40 3.24 -25.60
C ARG A 158 15.51 3.96 -26.62
N ARG A 159 16.09 4.38 -27.75
CA ARG A 159 15.27 4.78 -28.90
C ARG A 159 14.46 3.53 -29.24
N GLN A 160 13.15 3.59 -29.11
CA GLN A 160 12.31 2.62 -29.79
C GLN A 160 12.74 2.74 -31.25
N ALA A 161 13.38 1.69 -31.79
CA ALA A 161 13.34 1.51 -33.22
C ALA A 161 11.85 1.52 -33.53
N GLY A 162 11.38 2.57 -34.21
CA GLY A 162 9.99 2.62 -34.65
C GLY A 162 9.66 1.32 -35.38
N PRO A 163 8.37 0.94 -35.46
CA PRO A 163 7.98 -0.18 -36.30
C PRO A 163 8.66 0.02 -37.65
N GLY A 164 9.35 -1.02 -38.09
CA GLY A 164 10.44 -0.96 -39.06
C GLY A 164 10.19 0.07 -40.15
N ARG A 165 11.18 0.94 -40.38
CA ARG A 165 11.32 1.54 -41.69
C ARG A 165 11.53 0.35 -42.62
N LEU A 166 10.44 -0.17 -43.19
CA LEU A 166 10.48 -1.23 -44.19
C LEU A 166 11.59 -0.83 -45.15
N THR A 167 12.57 -1.70 -45.31
CA THR A 167 13.55 -1.45 -46.37
C THR A 167 12.75 -1.34 -47.69
N PRO A 168 13.19 -0.56 -48.68
CA PRO A 168 12.46 -0.44 -49.95
C PRO A 168 12.05 -1.81 -50.53
N ILE A 169 12.87 -2.84 -50.28
CA ILE A 169 12.66 -4.23 -50.65
C ILE A 169 11.43 -4.86 -49.95
N GLU A 170 11.26 -4.63 -48.65
CA GLU A 170 10.12 -5.19 -47.90
C GLU A 170 8.80 -4.49 -48.25
N PHE A 171 8.84 -3.22 -48.66
CA PHE A 171 7.66 -2.50 -49.14
C PHE A 171 7.19 -3.01 -50.51
N GLU A 172 8.14 -3.30 -51.40
CA GLU A 172 7.88 -3.83 -52.75
C GLU A 172 7.29 -5.25 -52.71
N ALA A 173 7.75 -6.10 -51.79
CA ALA A 173 7.21 -7.45 -51.59
C ALA A 173 5.74 -7.46 -51.14
N ILE A 174 5.35 -6.50 -50.29
CA ILE A 174 3.97 -6.36 -49.81
C ILE A 174 3.04 -5.85 -50.93
N MET A 175 3.51 -4.91 -51.76
CA MET A 175 2.70 -4.32 -52.84
C MET A 175 2.57 -5.22 -54.08
N THR A 176 3.47 -6.20 -54.25
CA THR A 176 3.49 -7.08 -55.43
C THR A 176 2.90 -8.46 -55.15
N THR A 177 2.41 -8.74 -53.94
CA THR A 177 1.73 -10.00 -53.65
C THR A 177 0.27 -9.91 -54.13
N PRO A 178 -0.12 -10.61 -55.22
CA PRO A 178 -1.51 -10.61 -55.65
C PRO A 178 -2.38 -11.30 -54.59
N ALA A 179 -3.52 -10.69 -54.25
CA ALA A 179 -4.48 -11.14 -53.23
C ALA A 179 -5.09 -12.54 -53.45
N SER A 180 -4.65 -13.27 -54.48
CA SER A 180 -5.15 -14.59 -54.86
C SER A 180 -4.50 -15.76 -54.09
N GLN A 181 -3.48 -15.54 -53.26
CA GLN A 181 -2.77 -16.62 -52.54
C GLN A 181 -3.02 -16.66 -51.02
N ALA A 182 -3.96 -15.87 -50.51
CA ALA A 182 -4.39 -15.94 -49.11
C ALA A 182 -5.76 -16.62 -49.01
N ALA A 183 -5.81 -17.92 -49.26
CA ALA A 183 -6.93 -18.80 -48.94
C ALA A 183 -6.40 -20.18 -48.53
#